data_AF-A0A174FL71-F1
#
_entry.id   AF-A0A174FL71-F1
#
_cell.length_a   1.000
_cell.length_b   1.000
_cell.length_c   1.000
_cell.angle_alpha   90.00
_cell.angle_beta   90.00
_cell.angle_gamma   90.00
#
_symmetry.space_group_name_H-M   'P 1'
#
loop_
_entity.id
_entity.type
_entity.pdbx_description
1 polymer ?
#
loop_
_entity_poly.entity_id
_entity_poly.type
_entity_poly.pdbx_seq_one_letter_code
_entity_poly.pdbx_strand_id
1 'polypeptide(L)'
;MLRKIKQNYIVLILIFLSVLTILILQNFGFKSYSRYSTDTLHYDKGVVVEISNEDIEYDKELKIHLGSQDLKIKMSEGIQKGKIIEVTNYLTKTHNVHAKIHMPLIINIDENVKLFL
;
A
#
# COMPACT_ATOMS: atom_id res chain seq x y z
N MET A 1 -43.90 41.05 -18.25
CA MET A 1 -43.09 39.88 -17.82
C MET A 1 -43.83 38.94 -16.87
N LEU A 2 -44.51 39.46 -15.83
CA LEU A 2 -45.24 38.66 -14.82
C LEU A 2 -46.34 37.70 -15.35
N ARG A 3 -47.05 38.04 -16.44
CA ARG A 3 -48.07 37.16 -17.03
C ARG A 3 -47.50 35.88 -17.66
N LYS A 4 -46.27 35.92 -18.22
CA LYS A 4 -45.60 34.75 -18.81
C LYS A 4 -45.15 33.74 -17.74
N ILE A 5 -44.78 34.22 -16.55
CA ILE A 5 -44.41 33.40 -15.38
C ILE A 5 -45.61 32.57 -14.91
N LYS A 6 -46.82 33.17 -14.86
CA LYS A 6 -48.05 32.46 -14.48
C LYS A 6 -48.48 31.38 -15.50
N GLN A 7 -48.21 31.58 -16.79
CA GLN A 7 -48.55 30.60 -17.83
C GLN A 7 -47.63 29.37 -17.81
N ASN A 8 -46.39 29.53 -17.37
CA ASN A 8 -45.38 28.47 -17.34
C ASN A 8 -45.20 27.89 -15.92
N TYR A 9 -46.25 27.92 -15.10
CA TYR A 9 -46.20 27.44 -13.71
C TYR A 9 -45.78 25.96 -13.64
N ILE A 10 -46.17 25.15 -14.64
CA ILE A 10 -45.77 23.75 -14.77
C ILE A 10 -44.26 23.62 -14.92
N VAL A 11 -43.63 24.48 -15.72
CA VAL A 11 -42.18 24.50 -15.93
C VAL A 11 -41.46 24.90 -14.63
N LEU A 12 -42.01 25.86 -13.89
CA LEU A 12 -41.47 26.29 -12.59
C LEU A 12 -41.57 25.18 -11.55
N ILE A 13 -42.68 24.44 -11.51
CA ILE A 13 -42.85 23.27 -10.64
C ILE A 13 -41.83 22.19 -11.00
N LEU A 14 -41.63 21.91 -12.29
CA LEU A 14 -40.64 20.91 -12.74
C LEU A 14 -39.21 21.27 -12.30
N ILE A 15 -38.82 22.53 -12.43
CA ILE A 15 -37.51 23.02 -11.97
C ILE A 15 -37.41 22.91 -10.44
N PHE A 16 -38.45 23.27 -9.72
CA PHE A 16 -38.45 23.15 -8.25
C PHE A 16 -38.34 21.68 -7.81
N LEU A 17 -39.08 20.79 -8.46
CA LEU A 17 -39.06 19.36 -8.18
C LEU A 17 -37.68 18.73 -8.47
N SER A 18 -37.02 19.15 -9.56
CA SER A 18 -35.70 18.63 -9.90
C SER A 18 -34.63 19.06 -8.90
N VAL A 19 -34.67 20.32 -8.45
CA VAL A 19 -33.78 20.82 -7.39
C VAL A 19 -34.02 20.08 -6.08
N LEU A 20 -35.29 19.89 -5.69
CA LEU A 20 -35.65 19.15 -4.48
C LEU A 20 -35.17 17.70 -4.53
N THR A 21 -35.28 17.05 -5.69
CA THR A 21 -34.81 15.68 -5.91
C THR A 21 -33.29 15.58 -5.76
N ILE A 22 -32.52 16.53 -6.29
CA ILE A 22 -31.05 16.56 -6.16
C ILE A 22 -30.64 16.72 -4.68
N LEU A 23 -31.30 17.60 -3.93
CA LEU A 23 -31.02 17.82 -2.51
C LEU A 23 -31.31 16.56 -1.68
N ILE A 24 -32.41 15.86 -1.98
CA ILE A 24 -32.77 14.60 -1.34
C ILE A 24 -31.73 13.52 -1.69
N LEU A 25 -31.36 13.37 -2.96
CA LEU A 25 -30.38 12.37 -3.42
C LEU A 25 -28.99 12.59 -2.81
N GLN A 26 -28.57 13.84 -2.61
CA GLN A 26 -27.33 14.14 -1.88
C GLN A 26 -27.38 13.66 -0.43
N ASN A 27 -28.53 13.81 0.25
CA ASN A 27 -28.70 13.38 1.63
C ASN A 27 -28.88 11.85 1.78
N PHE A 28 -29.37 11.16 0.74
CA PHE A 28 -29.53 9.69 0.73
C PHE A 28 -28.24 8.91 0.47
N GLY A 29 -27.10 9.60 0.41
CA GLY A 29 -25.80 8.96 0.48
C GLY A 29 -25.26 8.57 -0.88
N PHE A 30 -24.68 9.56 -1.56
CA PHE A 30 -23.42 9.27 -2.23
C PHE A 30 -22.41 8.96 -1.13
N LYS A 31 -22.33 7.69 -0.72
CA LYS A 31 -21.22 7.22 0.10
C LYS A 31 -19.97 7.73 -0.58
N SER A 32 -19.22 8.59 0.10
CA SER A 32 -17.89 8.99 -0.35
C SER A 32 -17.20 7.74 -0.83
N TYR A 33 -16.66 7.79 -2.05
CA TYR A 33 -15.87 6.71 -2.59
C TYR A 33 -14.75 6.43 -1.59
N SER A 34 -14.96 5.47 -0.69
CA SER A 34 -13.90 4.98 0.18
C SER A 34 -13.10 4.11 -0.77
N ARG A 35 -12.04 4.71 -1.33
CA ARG A 35 -10.97 3.91 -1.91
C ARG A 35 -10.65 2.89 -0.81
N TYR A 36 -10.89 1.60 -1.08
CA TYR A 36 -10.31 0.57 -0.24
C TYR A 36 -8.82 0.89 -0.26
N SER A 37 -8.31 1.41 0.85
CA SER A 37 -6.88 1.69 0.94
C SER A 37 -6.25 0.31 0.89
N THR A 38 -5.65 -0.02 -0.24
CA THR A 38 -4.71 -1.13 -0.37
C THR A 38 -3.42 -0.78 0.36
N ASP A 39 -3.53 -0.19 1.56
CA ASP A 39 -2.45 0.09 2.50
C ASP A 39 -2.07 -1.18 3.28
N THR A 40 -2.26 -2.34 2.66
CA THR A 40 -1.84 -3.63 3.23
C THR A 40 -0.34 -3.83 3.17
N LEU A 41 0.42 -2.91 2.55
CA LEU A 41 1.88 -2.94 2.53
C LEU A 41 2.40 -2.17 3.75
N HIS A 42 2.71 -2.90 4.83
CA HIS A 42 3.34 -2.33 6.01
C HIS A 42 4.86 -2.50 5.93
N TYR A 43 5.57 -1.39 5.85
CA TYR A 43 7.03 -1.35 5.81
C TYR A 43 7.57 -0.96 7.17
N ASP A 44 8.23 -1.90 7.83
CA ASP A 44 8.87 -1.68 9.11
C ASP A 44 10.40 -1.75 8.97
N LYS A 45 11.13 -0.98 9.78
CA LYS A 45 12.59 -1.02 9.79
C LYS A 45 13.10 -2.11 10.74
N GLY A 46 14.13 -2.81 10.32
CA GLY A 46 14.86 -3.77 11.13
C GLY A 46 16.37 -3.71 10.86
N VAL A 47 17.15 -4.38 11.72
CA VAL A 47 18.59 -4.52 11.57
C VAL A 47 18.93 -6.00 11.49
N VAL A 48 19.74 -6.38 10.51
CA VAL A 48 20.21 -7.76 10.35
C VAL A 48 21.10 -8.12 11.55
N VAL A 49 20.73 -9.16 12.28
CA VAL A 49 21.51 -9.66 13.42
C VAL A 49 22.29 -10.92 13.11
N GLU A 50 21.83 -11.71 12.13
CA GLU A 50 22.45 -12.96 11.73
C GLU A 50 22.07 -13.29 10.28
N ILE A 51 22.97 -13.97 9.56
CA ILE A 51 22.71 -14.57 8.25
C ILE A 51 22.78 -16.08 8.45
N SER A 52 21.63 -16.74 8.41
CA SER A 52 21.49 -18.17 8.70
C SER A 52 21.96 -19.04 7.54
N ASN A 53 21.69 -18.61 6.31
CA ASN A 53 22.07 -19.31 5.09
C ASN A 53 22.27 -18.29 3.95
N GLU A 54 23.14 -18.63 3.01
CA GLU A 54 23.46 -17.79 1.87
C GLU A 54 23.75 -18.68 0.66
N ASP A 55 22.88 -18.58 -0.34
CA ASP A 55 23.01 -19.26 -1.64
C ASP A 55 22.93 -18.18 -2.73
N ILE A 56 24.09 -17.60 -3.05
CA ILE A 56 24.21 -16.51 -4.03
C ILE A 56 25.31 -16.80 -5.05
N GLU A 57 25.04 -16.48 -6.31
CA GLU A 57 25.96 -16.55 -7.43
C GLU A 57 26.23 -15.15 -7.98
N TYR A 58 27.49 -14.84 -8.31
CA TYR A 58 27.83 -13.56 -8.91
C TYR A 58 27.74 -13.61 -10.44
N ASP A 59 26.79 -12.86 -11.00
CA ASP A 59 26.63 -12.67 -12.44
C ASP A 59 27.67 -11.65 -12.93
N LYS A 60 28.65 -12.12 -13.72
CA LYS A 60 29.74 -11.28 -14.25
C LYS A 60 29.29 -10.30 -15.33
N GLU A 61 28.24 -10.63 -16.08
CA GLU A 61 27.73 -9.79 -17.16
C GLU A 61 26.98 -8.59 -16.56
N LEU A 62 26.13 -8.85 -15.58
CA LEU A 62 25.30 -7.85 -14.93
C LEU A 62 25.97 -7.19 -13.71
N LYS A 63 27.08 -7.77 -13.21
CA LYS A 63 27.82 -7.33 -12.02
C LYS A 63 26.95 -7.25 -10.76
N ILE A 64 26.07 -8.24 -10.58
CA ILE A 64 25.13 -8.37 -9.47
C ILE A 64 25.20 -9.77 -8.86
N HIS A 65 24.71 -9.92 -7.64
CA HIS A 65 24.57 -11.24 -7.00
C HIS A 65 23.15 -11.77 -7.25
N LEU A 66 22.96 -13.02 -7.61
CA LEU A 66 21.64 -13.62 -7.80
C LEU A 66 21.47 -14.79 -6.83
N GLY A 67 20.29 -14.97 -6.26
CA GLY A 67 20.00 -16.07 -5.34
C GLY A 67 19.22 -15.61 -4.11
N SER A 68 19.53 -16.16 -2.95
CA SER A 68 18.83 -15.81 -1.70
C SER A 68 19.71 -15.89 -0.45
N GLN A 69 19.35 -15.10 0.55
CA GLN A 69 19.92 -15.13 1.89
C GLN A 69 18.79 -15.32 2.91
N ASP A 70 18.96 -16.22 3.88
CA ASP A 70 18.06 -16.33 5.02
C ASP A 70 18.62 -15.49 6.17
N LEU A 71 17.84 -14.50 6.60
CA LEU A 71 18.26 -13.46 7.54
C LEU A 71 17.46 -13.57 8.84
N LYS A 72 18.11 -13.35 9.97
CA LYS A 72 17.42 -12.95 11.21
C LYS A 72 17.54 -11.46 11.38
N ILE A 73 16.39 -10.81 11.57
CA ILE A 73 16.29 -9.36 11.63
C ILE A 73 15.63 -8.96 12.93
N LYS A 74 16.30 -8.09 13.69
CA LYS A 74 15.73 -7.43 14.86
C LYS A 74 14.94 -6.19 14.43
N MET A 75 13.63 -6.22 14.65
CA MET A 75 12.74 -5.11 14.28
C MET A 75 12.97 -3.89 15.18
N SER A 76 13.13 -2.72 14.57
CA SER A 76 13.38 -1.44 15.25
C SER A 76 12.11 -0.59 15.39
N GLU A 77 11.16 -0.77 14.48
CA GLU A 77 9.87 -0.06 14.39
C GLU A 77 8.74 -1.08 14.17
N GLY A 78 7.49 -0.62 14.21
CA GLY A 78 6.33 -1.46 13.88
C GLY A 78 5.75 -2.34 14.99
N ILE A 79 4.79 -3.18 14.61
CA ILE A 79 4.07 -4.10 15.52
C ILE A 79 5.02 -5.13 16.14
N GLN A 80 6.03 -5.55 15.38
CA GLN A 80 7.00 -6.56 15.82
C GLN A 80 8.25 -5.94 16.48
N LYS A 81 8.25 -4.64 16.81
CA LYS A 81 9.40 -3.93 17.39
C LYS A 81 10.03 -4.70 18.56
N GLY A 82 11.36 -4.86 18.51
CA GLY A 82 12.16 -5.57 19.50
C GLY A 82 12.26 -7.07 19.29
N LYS A 83 11.38 -7.67 18.48
CA LYS A 83 11.43 -9.11 18.15
C LYS A 83 12.42 -9.39 17.03
N ILE A 84 12.90 -10.62 17.01
CA ILE A 84 13.71 -11.17 15.92
C ILE A 84 12.76 -11.97 15.02
N ILE A 85 12.77 -11.66 13.73
CA ILE A 85 12.02 -12.38 12.70
C ILE A 85 12.99 -13.02 11.71
N GLU A 86 12.57 -14.12 11.11
CA GLU A 86 13.29 -14.79 10.03
C GLU A 86 12.71 -14.35 8.69
N VAL A 87 13.58 -13.94 7.77
CA VAL A 87 13.22 -13.37 6.46
C VAL A 87 14.15 -13.93 5.40
N THR A 88 13.58 -14.42 4.29
CA THR A 88 14.35 -14.76 3.10
C THR A 88 14.45 -13.53 2.19
N ASN A 89 15.68 -13.08 1.94
CA ASN A 89 16.03 -12.02 1.01
C ASN A 89 16.33 -12.62 -0.36
N TYR A 90 15.60 -12.20 -1.40
CA TYR A 90 15.84 -12.64 -2.76
C TYR A 90 16.65 -11.60 -3.53
N LEU A 91 17.85 -11.97 -3.96
CA LEU A 91 18.68 -11.14 -4.81
C LEU A 91 18.32 -11.45 -6.27
N THR A 92 17.56 -10.54 -6.88
CA THR A 92 17.07 -10.62 -8.25
C THR A 92 17.66 -9.51 -9.11
N LYS A 93 17.35 -9.50 -10.40
CA LYS A 93 17.78 -8.44 -11.32
C LYS A 93 17.19 -7.07 -10.98
N THR A 94 15.99 -7.03 -10.40
CA THR A 94 15.29 -5.78 -10.08
C THR A 94 15.51 -5.33 -8.65
N HIS A 95 15.78 -6.25 -7.73
CA HIS A 95 16.05 -5.98 -6.31
C HIS A 95 17.30 -6.75 -5.89
N ASN A 96 18.41 -6.04 -5.69
CA ASN A 96 19.75 -6.64 -5.52
C ASN A 96 20.46 -6.16 -4.26
N VAL A 97 19.76 -6.16 -3.13
CA VAL A 97 20.34 -5.72 -1.86
C VAL A 97 21.01 -6.93 -1.21
N HIS A 98 22.33 -7.03 -1.36
CA HIS A 98 23.13 -7.98 -0.59
C HIS A 98 23.21 -7.52 0.86
N ALA A 99 22.48 -8.20 1.74
CA ALA A 99 22.39 -7.87 3.16
C ALA A 99 23.66 -8.28 3.93
N LYS A 100 24.05 -7.46 4.92
CA LYS A 100 25.19 -7.72 5.81
C LYS A 100 24.75 -7.61 7.26
N ILE A 101 25.44 -8.30 8.17
CA ILE A 101 25.20 -8.17 9.61
C ILE A 101 25.35 -6.69 10.02
N HIS A 102 24.44 -6.20 10.86
CA HIS A 102 24.27 -4.81 11.27
C HIS A 102 23.74 -3.84 10.21
N MET A 103 23.40 -4.32 9.01
CA MET A 103 22.78 -3.49 7.98
C MET A 103 21.32 -3.18 8.36
N PRO A 104 20.89 -1.91 8.34
CA PRO A 104 19.48 -1.57 8.47
C PRO A 104 18.75 -1.88 7.16
N LEU A 105 17.58 -2.51 7.26
CA LEU A 105 16.71 -2.85 6.13
C LEU A 105 15.29 -2.37 6.38
N ILE A 106 14.60 -2.00 5.30
CA ILE A 106 13.16 -1.74 5.28
C ILE A 106 12.50 -3.03 4.81
N ILE A 107 11.53 -3.52 5.58
CA ILE A 107 11.02 -4.87 5.45
C ILE A 107 9.51 -4.77 5.28
N ASN A 108 9.00 -5.36 4.20
CA ASN A 108 7.57 -5.46 3.99
C ASN A 108 7.00 -6.65 4.79
N ILE A 109 6.30 -6.37 5.88
CA ILE A 109 5.67 -7.40 6.71
C ILE A 109 4.25 -7.61 6.17
N ASP A 110 4.10 -8.51 5.20
CA ASP A 110 2.79 -9.08 4.89
C ASP A 110 2.43 -10.09 5.99
N GLU A 111 1.30 -9.89 6.66
CA GLU A 111 0.78 -10.80 7.69
C GLU A 111 0.60 -12.24 7.17
N ASN A 112 0.61 -12.43 5.84
CA ASN A 112 0.65 -13.74 5.18
C ASN A 112 1.91 -13.91 4.29
N VAL A 113 3.07 -14.05 4.93
CA VAL A 113 4.26 -14.78 4.44
C VAL A 113 4.52 -14.72 2.92
N LYS A 114 5.18 -13.65 2.48
CA LYS A 114 6.30 -13.66 1.51
C LYS A 114 6.86 -12.26 1.37
N LEU A 115 8.10 -12.07 1.79
CA LEU A 115 8.78 -10.78 1.76
C LEU A 115 9.50 -10.55 0.44
N PHE A 116 9.32 -9.34 -0.10
CA PHE A 116 10.14 -8.79 -1.17
C PHE A 116 10.99 -7.66 -0.55
N LEU A 117 12.31 -7.81 -0.63
CA LEU A 117 13.30 -6.76 -0.32
C LEU A 117 13.67 -6.01 -1.60
#